data_AF-A0AAP4BCQ3-F1
#
_entry.id   AF-A0AAP4BCQ3-F1
#
_cell.length_a   1.000
_cell.length_b   1.000
_cell.length_c   1.000
_cell.angle_alpha   90.00
_cell.angle_beta   90.00
_cell.angle_gamma   90.00
#
_symmetry.space_group_name_H-M   'P 1'
#
loop_
_entity.id
_entity.type
_entity.pdbx_description
1 polymer ?
#
loop_
_entity_poly.entity_id
_entity_poly.type
_entity_poly.pdbx_seq_one_letter_code
_entity_poly.pdbx_strand_id
1 'polypeptide(L)'
;MARTPRIPVALKPESYEKLKLYAHKEGRSMSEVAAEYIEAGLKGEVGLDNIDLITKIIREQLNNVIEPYIDRLAALSAKGALYGATSMLLNAETISRFVDVDQQMDIQEAYNKAKARAVEITKIKIEKDWTEDV
;
A
#
# COMPACT_ATOMS: atom_id res chain seq x y z
N MET A 1 -18.79 26.36 46.88
CA MET A 1 -19.44 25.50 45.87
C MET A 1 -20.02 26.40 44.78
N ALA A 2 -19.42 26.45 43.59
CA ALA A 2 -19.98 27.19 42.47
C ALA A 2 -21.21 26.44 41.94
N ARG A 3 -22.33 27.14 41.72
CA ARG A 3 -23.54 26.55 41.12
C ARG A 3 -23.32 26.38 39.62
N THR A 4 -23.55 25.19 39.09
CA THR A 4 -23.53 24.93 37.64
C THR A 4 -24.63 25.76 36.97
N PRO A 5 -24.31 26.65 36.00
CA PRO A 5 -25.32 27.42 35.29
C PRO A 5 -26.20 26.49 34.45
N ARG A 6 -27.52 26.77 34.42
CA ARG A 6 -28.49 26.01 33.62
C ARG A 6 -28.89 26.81 32.38
N ILE A 7 -28.83 26.17 31.22
CA ILE A 7 -29.20 26.77 29.94
C ILE A 7 -30.37 25.94 29.36
N PRO A 8 -31.54 26.54 29.09
CA PRO A 8 -32.59 25.88 28.34
C PRO A 8 -32.22 25.86 26.85
N VAL A 9 -32.11 24.67 26.25
CA VAL A 9 -31.78 24.49 24.83
C VAL A 9 -32.95 23.81 24.13
N ALA A 10 -33.44 24.41 23.05
CA ALA A 10 -34.41 23.78 22.17
C ALA A 10 -33.68 22.83 21.19
N LEU A 11 -34.01 21.54 21.27
CA LEU A 11 -33.45 20.52 20.39
C LEU A 11 -34.42 20.20 19.25
N LYS A 12 -33.87 19.81 18.09
CA LYS A 12 -34.69 19.23 17.01
C LYS A 12 -35.29 17.90 17.50
N PRO A 13 -36.51 17.53 17.05
CA PRO A 13 -37.18 16.30 17.49
C PRO A 13 -36.34 15.04 17.29
N GLU A 14 -35.62 14.95 16.16
CA GLU A 14 -34.74 13.82 15.85
C GLU A 14 -33.57 13.68 16.82
N SER A 15 -32.95 14.81 17.20
CA SER A 15 -31.83 14.83 18.14
C SER A 15 -32.28 14.48 19.55
N TYR A 16 -33.50 14.90 19.91
CA TYR A 16 -34.11 14.58 21.20
C TYR A 16 -34.35 13.08 21.37
N GLU A 17 -34.93 12.42 20.36
CA GLU A 17 -35.18 10.97 20.42
C GLU A 17 -33.88 10.16 20.44
N LYS A 18 -32.86 10.57 19.68
CA LYS A 18 -31.53 9.95 19.75
C LYS A 18 -30.94 10.07 21.15
N LEU A 19 -30.96 11.27 21.73
CA LEU A 19 -30.39 11.52 23.05
C LEU A 19 -31.13 10.75 24.16
N LYS A 20 -32.45 10.61 24.03
CA LYS A 20 -33.27 9.78 24.91
C LYS A 20 -32.92 8.30 24.81
N LEU A 21 -32.72 7.79 23.60
CA LEU A 21 -32.29 6.40 23.36
C LEU A 21 -30.92 6.12 23.96
N TYR A 22 -29.96 7.04 23.77
CA TYR A 22 -28.61 6.93 24.35
C TYR A 22 -28.64 6.97 25.87
N ALA A 23 -29.36 7.92 26.46
CA ALA A 23 -29.52 8.00 27.91
C ALA A 23 -30.14 6.73 28.50
N HIS A 24 -31.12 6.14 27.81
CA HIS A 24 -31.74 4.88 28.22
C HIS A 24 -30.77 3.69 28.12
N LYS A 25 -29.96 3.63 27.07
CA LYS A 25 -28.97 2.56 26.86
C LYS A 25 -27.86 2.58 27.91
N GLU A 26 -27.46 3.75 28.37
CA GLU A 26 -26.40 3.93 29.39
C GLU A 26 -26.93 4.02 30.83
N GLY A 27 -28.26 4.12 31.02
CA GLY A 27 -28.88 4.26 32.34
C GLY A 27 -28.61 5.60 33.03
N ARG A 28 -28.30 6.66 32.26
CA ARG A 28 -27.94 8.00 32.77
C ARG A 28 -29.05 9.02 32.52
N SER A 29 -28.97 10.19 33.17
CA SER A 29 -29.94 11.26 32.91
C SER A 29 -29.66 11.94 31.56
N MET A 30 -30.72 12.35 30.86
CA MET A 30 -30.58 13.07 29.58
C MET A 30 -29.75 14.36 29.72
N SER A 31 -29.82 15.02 30.88
CA SER A 31 -29.08 16.26 31.12
C SER A 31 -27.57 16.04 31.29
N GLU A 32 -27.17 14.94 31.93
CA GLU A 32 -25.75 14.56 32.06
C GLU A 32 -25.16 14.20 30.70
N VAL A 33 -25.87 13.37 29.93
CA VAL A 33 -25.45 12.97 28.58
C VAL A 33 -25.35 14.18 27.65
N ALA A 34 -26.34 15.09 27.69
CA ALA A 34 -26.29 16.32 26.90
C ALA A 34 -25.12 17.23 27.30
N ALA A 35 -24.83 17.37 28.59
CA ALA A 35 -23.69 18.17 29.06
C ALA A 35 -22.36 17.56 28.61
N GLU A 36 -22.20 16.24 28.69
CA GLU A 36 -21.01 15.52 28.23
C GLU A 36 -20.77 15.68 26.73
N TYR A 37 -21.82 15.54 25.90
CA TYR A 37 -21.71 15.78 24.46
C TYR A 37 -21.42 17.24 24.11
N ILE A 38 -21.95 18.20 24.88
CA ILE A 38 -21.63 19.62 24.70
C ILE A 38 -20.18 19.89 25.10
N GLU A 39 -19.70 19.31 26.20
CA GLU A 39 -18.30 19.44 26.64
C GLU A 39 -17.33 18.77 25.66
N ALA A 40 -17.66 17.59 25.15
CA ALA A 40 -16.91 16.90 24.11
C ALA A 40 -16.92 17.67 22.79
N GLY A 41 -18.06 18.26 22.42
CA GLY A 41 -18.19 19.14 21.26
C GLY A 41 -17.38 20.43 21.39
N LEU A 42 -17.32 21.00 22.59
CA LEU A 42 -16.49 22.17 22.92
C LEU A 42 -14.99 21.84 22.93
N LYS A 43 -14.61 20.62 23.33
CA LYS A 43 -13.24 20.12 23.30
C LYS A 43 -12.75 19.81 21.88
N GLY A 44 -13.62 19.79 20.87
CA GLY A 44 -13.24 19.57 19.46
C GLY A 44 -12.87 18.13 19.09
N GLU A 45 -12.90 17.20 20.06
CA GLU A 45 -12.41 15.82 19.92
C GLU A 45 -13.31 14.90 19.07
N VAL A 46 -14.54 15.30 18.74
CA VAL A 46 -15.52 14.37 18.15
C VAL A 46 -15.36 14.19 16.62
N GLY A 47 -14.56 15.03 15.94
CA GLY A 47 -14.51 15.05 14.47
C GLY A 47 -13.15 14.80 13.82
N LEU A 48 -12.07 15.39 14.34
CA LEU A 48 -10.79 15.46 13.63
C LEU A 48 -9.81 14.35 14.06
N ASP A 49 -9.67 14.10 15.36
CA ASP A 49 -8.71 13.10 15.87
C ASP A 49 -9.04 11.67 15.41
N ASN A 50 -10.33 11.35 15.23
CA ASN A 50 -10.74 10.04 14.75
C ASN A 50 -10.41 9.81 13.28
N ILE A 51 -10.50 10.83 12.42
CA ILE A 51 -10.22 10.67 10.98
C ILE A 51 -8.72 10.47 10.76
N ASP A 52 -7.89 11.22 11.49
CA ASP A 52 -6.43 11.08 11.40
C ASP A 52 -5.96 9.73 11.96
N LEU A 53 -6.56 9.27 13.07
CA LEU A 53 -6.30 7.95 13.61
C LEU A 53 -6.71 6.84 12.63
N ILE A 54 -7.92 6.91 12.07
CA ILE A 54 -8.41 5.94 11.08
C ILE A 54 -7.51 5.95 9.84
N THR A 55 -7.11 7.13 9.35
CA THR A 55 -6.22 7.27 8.19
C THR A 55 -4.85 6.64 8.46
N LYS A 56 -4.30 6.85 9.66
CA LYS A 56 -3.03 6.23 10.07
C LYS A 56 -3.15 4.72 10.12
N ILE A 57 -4.22 4.19 10.72
CA ILE A 57 -4.49 2.75 10.79
C ILE A 57 -4.57 2.17 9.38
N ILE A 58 -5.34 2.79 8.47
CA ILE A 58 -5.49 2.30 7.09
C ILE A 58 -4.14 2.27 6.35
N ARG A 59 -3.33 3.32 6.49
CA ARG A 59 -1.99 3.36 5.88
C ARG A 59 -1.06 2.28 6.44
N GLU A 60 -1.06 2.09 7.75
CA GLU A 60 -0.27 1.03 8.38
C GLU A 60 -0.72 -0.36 7.91
N GLN A 61 -2.02 -0.61 7.84
CA GLN A 61 -2.54 -1.89 7.34
C GLN A 61 -2.18 -2.11 5.85
N LEU A 62 -2.28 -1.07 5.02
CA LEU A 62 -1.87 -1.16 3.61
C LEU A 62 -0.37 -1.45 3.48
N ASN A 63 0.47 -0.76 4.25
CA ASN A 63 1.91 -1.01 4.25
C ASN A 63 2.23 -2.43 4.70
N ASN A 64 1.63 -2.90 5.80
CA ASN A 64 1.83 -4.25 6.31
C ASN A 64 1.45 -5.34 5.29
N VAL A 65 0.44 -5.07 4.45
CA VAL A 65 0.04 -6.00 3.39
C VAL A 65 0.97 -5.91 2.19
N ILE A 66 1.37 -4.71 1.76
CA ILE A 66 2.13 -4.49 0.52
C ILE A 66 3.61 -4.83 0.68
N GLU A 67 4.22 -4.46 1.80
CA GLU A 67 5.65 -4.64 2.11
C GLU A 67 6.18 -6.06 1.83
N PRO A 68 5.53 -7.16 2.30
CA PRO A 68 6.03 -8.50 2.01
C PRO A 68 5.98 -8.87 0.51
N TYR A 69 5.07 -8.27 -0.29
CA TYR A 69 5.05 -8.49 -1.74
C TYR A 69 6.17 -7.74 -2.43
N ILE A 70 6.50 -6.52 -1.99
CA ILE A 70 7.64 -5.75 -2.50
C ILE A 70 8.94 -6.52 -2.21
N ASP A 71 9.13 -6.99 -0.98
CA ASP A 71 10.32 -7.77 -0.60
C ASP A 71 10.43 -9.05 -1.41
N ARG A 72 9.31 -9.75 -1.61
CA ARG A 72 9.27 -10.95 -2.43
C ARG A 72 9.60 -10.66 -3.90
N LEU A 73 9.10 -9.56 -4.47
CA LEU A 73 9.41 -9.12 -5.83
C LEU A 73 10.89 -8.76 -5.97
N ALA A 74 11.45 -8.05 -4.99
CA ALA A 74 12.87 -7.72 -4.95
C ALA A 74 13.73 -9.00 -4.87
N ALA A 75 13.38 -9.93 -3.99
CA ALA A 75 14.07 -11.22 -3.84
C ALA A 75 13.97 -12.08 -5.11
N LEU A 76 12.81 -12.10 -5.76
CA LEU A 76 12.61 -12.82 -7.02
C LEU A 76 13.44 -12.21 -8.15
N SER A 77 13.46 -10.88 -8.25
CA SER A 77 14.27 -10.15 -9.23
C SER A 77 15.76 -10.42 -9.03
N ALA A 78 16.25 -10.36 -7.79
CA ALA A 78 17.64 -10.67 -7.45
C ALA A 78 18.02 -12.13 -7.82
N LYS A 79 17.15 -13.10 -7.51
CA LYS A 79 17.35 -14.50 -7.91
C LYS A 79 17.36 -14.67 -9.43
N GLY A 80 16.45 -14.00 -10.14
CA GLY A 80 16.41 -14.01 -11.60
C GLY A 80 17.68 -13.44 -12.22
N ALA A 81 18.19 -12.33 -11.68
CA ALA A 81 19.45 -11.73 -12.11
C ALA A 81 20.64 -12.67 -11.87
N LEU A 82 20.69 -13.34 -10.71
CA LEU A 82 21.73 -14.32 -10.40
C LEU A 82 21.68 -15.50 -11.38
N TYR A 83 20.51 -16.10 -11.61
CA TYR A 83 20.39 -17.19 -12.57
C TYR A 83 20.73 -16.77 -14.01
N GLY A 84 20.34 -15.57 -14.41
CA GLY A 84 20.71 -15.00 -15.71
C GLY A 84 22.21 -14.83 -15.86
N ALA A 85 22.89 -14.28 -14.86
CA ALA A 85 24.34 -14.13 -14.83
C ALA A 85 25.05 -15.49 -14.84
N THR A 86 24.61 -16.43 -14.01
CA THR A 86 25.17 -17.79 -13.97
C THR A 86 25.03 -18.50 -15.31
N SER A 87 23.86 -18.42 -15.96
CA SER A 87 23.64 -18.99 -17.29
C SER A 87 24.57 -18.38 -18.35
N MET A 88 24.75 -17.05 -18.32
CA MET A 88 25.66 -16.35 -19.22
C MET A 88 27.10 -16.83 -19.06
N LEU A 89 27.59 -16.92 -17.81
CA LEU A 89 28.94 -17.37 -17.52
C LEU A 89 29.15 -18.84 -17.86
N LEU A 90 28.16 -19.70 -17.59
CA LEU A 90 28.22 -21.12 -17.94
C LEU A 90 28.29 -21.32 -19.44
N ASN A 91 27.53 -20.55 -20.22
CA ASN A 91 27.62 -20.55 -21.68
C ASN A 91 28.99 -20.07 -22.16
N ALA A 92 29.53 -19.01 -21.55
CA ALA A 92 30.87 -18.51 -21.89
C ALA A 92 31.98 -19.54 -21.57
N GLU A 93 31.91 -20.21 -20.42
CA GLU A 93 32.83 -21.29 -20.05
C GLU A 93 32.71 -22.47 -21.02
N THR A 94 31.48 -22.86 -21.35
CA THR A 94 31.21 -23.98 -22.28
C THR A 94 31.81 -23.69 -23.65
N ILE A 95 31.62 -22.48 -24.18
CA ILE A 95 32.21 -22.07 -25.46
C ILE A 95 33.74 -22.09 -25.37
N SER A 96 34.30 -21.51 -24.32
CA SER A 96 35.76 -21.45 -24.14
C SER A 96 36.41 -22.83 -23.99
N ARG A 97 35.71 -23.80 -23.40
CA ARG A 97 36.26 -25.11 -23.05
C ARG A 97 36.04 -26.19 -24.10
N PHE A 98 34.95 -26.11 -24.87
CA PHE A 98 34.53 -27.18 -25.78
C PHE A 98 34.52 -26.81 -27.26
N VAL A 99 34.71 -25.53 -27.61
CA VAL A 99 34.77 -25.06 -29.01
C VAL A 99 36.21 -24.72 -29.37
N ASP A 100 36.66 -25.13 -30.55
CA ASP A 100 38.01 -24.81 -31.04
C ASP A 100 38.19 -23.30 -31.25
N VAL A 101 39.41 -22.81 -31.01
CA VAL A 101 39.74 -21.38 -30.93
C VAL A 101 39.42 -20.60 -32.21
N ASP A 102 39.52 -21.26 -33.37
CA ASP A 102 39.20 -20.71 -34.68
C ASP A 102 37.70 -20.51 -34.92
N GLN A 103 36.84 -21.19 -34.14
CA GLN A 103 35.38 -21.09 -34.21
C GLN A 103 34.79 -20.25 -33.07
N GLN A 104 35.60 -19.81 -32.11
CA GLN A 104 35.16 -18.97 -31.01
C GLN A 104 34.95 -17.52 -31.48
N MET A 105 33.73 -17.02 -31.28
CA MET A 105 33.48 -15.58 -31.35
C MET A 105 33.93 -14.92 -30.04
N ASP A 106 34.41 -13.68 -30.12
CA ASP A 106 34.71 -12.90 -28.93
C ASP A 106 33.48 -12.78 -28.01
N ILE A 107 33.68 -13.03 -26.71
CA ILE A 107 32.62 -13.10 -25.72
C ILE A 107 31.90 -11.76 -25.59
N GLN A 108 32.63 -10.65 -25.72
CA GLN A 108 32.06 -9.31 -25.60
C GLN A 108 31.21 -8.96 -26.82
N GLU A 109 31.65 -9.34 -28.02
CA GLU A 109 30.84 -9.22 -29.24
C GLU A 109 29.56 -10.07 -29.17
N ALA A 110 29.68 -11.32 -28.71
CA ALA A 110 28.55 -12.23 -28.51
C ALA A 110 27.50 -11.63 -27.58
N TYR A 111 27.96 -11.10 -26.44
CA TYR A 111 27.11 -10.45 -25.44
C TYR A 111 26.37 -9.24 -26.01
N ASN A 112 27.06 -8.36 -26.74
CA ASN A 112 26.45 -7.16 -27.32
C ASN A 112 25.36 -7.51 -28.35
N LYS A 113 25.59 -8.51 -29.21
CA LYS A 113 24.58 -9.01 -30.15
C LYS A 113 23.37 -9.62 -29.44
N ALA A 114 23.61 -10.43 -28.41
CA ALA A 114 22.54 -11.04 -27.63
C ALA A 114 21.70 -9.99 -26.89
N LYS A 115 22.36 -8.98 -26.29
CA LYS A 115 21.70 -7.86 -25.61
C LYS A 115 20.84 -7.03 -26.57
N ALA A 116 21.33 -6.72 -27.77
CA ALA A 116 20.56 -6.00 -28.77
C ALA A 116 19.26 -6.74 -29.13
N ARG A 117 19.34 -8.05 -29.41
CA ARG A 117 18.17 -8.90 -29.66
C ARG A 117 17.22 -8.97 -28.47
N ALA A 118 17.74 -9.09 -27.26
CA ALA A 118 16.92 -9.12 -26.05
C ALA A 118 16.09 -7.83 -25.89
N VAL A 119 16.72 -6.67 -26.11
CA VAL A 119 16.05 -5.36 -26.04
C VAL A 119 14.95 -5.25 -27.11
N GLU A 120 15.21 -5.69 -28.33
CA GLU A 120 14.21 -5.70 -29.42
C GLU A 120 13.00 -6.55 -29.05
N ILE A 121 13.21 -7.77 -28.56
CA ILE A 121 12.11 -8.69 -28.16
C ILE A 121 11.28 -8.08 -27.02
N THR A 122 11.94 -7.48 -26.01
CA THR A 122 11.23 -6.84 -24.90
C THR A 122 10.37 -5.68 -25.38
N LYS A 123 10.85 -4.87 -26.33
CA LYS A 123 10.06 -3.77 -26.92
C LYS A 123 8.85 -4.28 -27.70
N ILE A 124 9.01 -5.32 -28.52
CA ILE A 124 7.93 -5.90 -29.33
C ILE A 124 6.81 -6.46 -28.44
N LYS A 125 7.15 -7.11 -27.31
CA LYS A 125 6.15 -7.59 -26.36
C LYS A 125 5.33 -6.48 -25.73
N ILE A 126 5.98 -5.37 -25.38
CA ILE A 126 5.27 -4.20 -24.84
C ILE A 126 4.26 -3.70 -25.88
N GLU A 127 4.63 -3.52 -27.14
CA GLU A 127 3.70 -3.03 -28.17
C GLU A 127 2.50 -3.96 -28.42
N LYS A 128 2.68 -5.28 -28.34
CA LYS A 128 1.58 -6.27 -28.48
C LYS A 128 0.65 -6.31 -27.28
N ASP A 129 1.17 -6.27 -26.05
CA ASP A 129 0.34 -6.31 -24.83
C ASP A 129 -0.57 -5.08 -24.72
N TRP A 130 -0.22 -3.93 -25.31
CA TRP A 130 -1.08 -2.73 -25.34
C TRP A 130 -2.07 -2.69 -26.52
N THR A 131 -1.98 -3.61 -27.49
CA THR A 131 -2.84 -3.63 -28.68
C THR A 131 -3.83 -4.79 -28.74
N GLU A 132 -3.70 -5.79 -27.85
CA GLU A 132 -4.64 -6.93 -27.77
C GLU A 132 -5.84 -6.71 -26.81
N ASP A 133 -5.94 -5.57 -26.12
CA ASP A 133 -7.04 -5.23 -25.18
C ASP A 133 -7.91 -4.02 -25.63
N VAL A 134 -8.16 -3.85 -26.94
CA VAL A 134 -9.18 -2.91 -27.48
C VAL A 134 -10.19 -3.63 -28.37
#